data_AF-A0A948U0W5-F1
#
_entry.id   AF-A0A948U0W5-F1
#
_cell.length_a   1.000
_cell.length_b   1.000
_cell.length_c   1.000
_cell.angle_alpha   90.00
_cell.angle_beta   90.00
_cell.angle_gamma   90.00
#
_symmetry.space_group_name_H-M   'P 1'
#
loop_
_entity.id
_entity.type
_entity.pdbx_description
1 polymer ?
#
loop_
_entity_poly.entity_id
_entity_poly.type
_entity_poly.pdbx_seq_one_letter_code
_entity_poly.pdbx_strand_id
1 'polypeptide(L)'
;MNIDKFALYLEKAGYEGALKLIEKELLPLAKKKQISLLDAAWEYANQDEEQDTSWFQLFHALQRIGPKILKSPDLNISQPIMESTLPLFP
;
A
#
# COMPACT_ATOMS: atom_id res chain seq x y z
N MET A 1 2.46 9.93 5.87
CA MET A 1 2.09 8.53 5.55
C MET A 1 2.23 7.69 6.81
N ASN A 2 1.17 6.98 7.22
CA ASN A 2 1.14 6.23 8.48
C ASN A 2 1.06 4.72 8.20
N ILE A 3 2.24 4.10 8.04
CA ILE A 3 2.41 2.71 7.59
C ILE A 3 1.89 1.73 8.64
N ASP A 4 2.20 1.98 9.92
CA ASP A 4 1.76 1.13 11.03
C ASP A 4 0.24 1.06 11.12
N LYS A 5 -0.46 2.21 10.93
CA LYS A 5 -1.92 2.23 10.88
C LYS A 5 -2.45 1.42 9.70
N PHE A 6 -1.82 1.52 8.54
CA PHE A 6 -2.26 0.78 7.36
C PHE A 6 -2.06 -0.73 7.51
N ALA A 7 -0.91 -1.14 8.04
CA ALA A 7 -0.62 -2.51 8.41
C ALA A 7 -1.67 -3.05 9.39
N LEU A 8 -2.00 -2.28 10.43
CA LEU A 8 -3.01 -2.65 11.42
C LEU A 8 -4.40 -2.87 10.78
N TYR A 9 -4.78 -2.06 9.79
CA TYR A 9 -6.06 -2.25 9.09
C TYR A 9 -6.05 -3.51 8.22
N LEU A 10 -4.93 -3.84 7.59
CA LEU A 10 -4.77 -5.07 6.81
C LEU A 10 -4.79 -6.31 7.70
N GLU A 11 -4.11 -6.27 8.85
CA GLU A 11 -4.15 -7.34 9.85
C GLU A 11 -5.56 -7.55 10.40
N LYS A 12 -6.28 -6.47 10.73
CA LYS A 12 -7.70 -6.54 11.14
C LYS A 12 -8.60 -7.10 10.05
N ALA A 13 -8.23 -6.94 8.78
CA ALA A 13 -8.96 -7.48 7.66
C ALA A 13 -8.59 -8.95 7.35
N GLY A 14 -7.62 -9.53 8.08
CA GLY A 14 -7.22 -10.92 7.99
C GLY A 14 -5.88 -11.17 7.27
N TYR A 15 -5.09 -10.13 7.02
CA TYR A 15 -3.77 -10.23 6.40
C TYR A 15 -2.65 -10.13 7.44
N GLU A 16 -2.24 -11.26 8.01
CA GLU A 16 -1.19 -11.31 9.03
C GLU A 16 0.18 -10.95 8.45
N GLY A 17 0.96 -10.13 9.17
CA GLY A 17 2.28 -9.70 8.71
C GLY A 17 2.26 -8.60 7.64
N ALA A 18 1.15 -7.86 7.54
CA ALA A 18 0.95 -6.75 6.62
C ALA A 18 2.10 -5.74 6.61
N LEU A 19 2.64 -5.43 7.80
CA LEU A 19 3.72 -4.46 7.96
C LEU A 19 4.94 -4.84 7.12
N LYS A 20 5.36 -6.12 7.19
CA LYS A 20 6.54 -6.61 6.48
C LYS A 20 6.35 -6.58 4.97
N LEU A 21 5.14 -6.90 4.49
CA LEU A 21 4.79 -6.76 3.07
C LEU A 21 4.85 -5.30 2.64
N ILE A 22 4.25 -4.40 3.41
CA ILE A 22 4.24 -2.97 3.08
C ILE A 22 5.68 -2.45 2.99
N GLU A 23 6.54 -2.80 3.95
CA GLU A 23 7.92 -2.31 3.98
C GLU A 23 8.82 -2.89 2.90
N LYS A 24 8.68 -4.19 2.60
CA LYS A 24 9.56 -4.88 1.66
C LYS A 24 9.12 -4.78 0.21
N GLU A 25 7.82 -4.69 -0.04
CA GLU A 25 7.26 -4.80 -1.39
C GLU A 25 6.56 -3.50 -1.79
N LEU A 26 5.54 -3.07 -1.02
CA LEU A 26 4.69 -1.95 -1.42
C LEU A 26 5.42 -0.60 -1.36
N LEU A 27 6.27 -0.38 -0.36
CA LEU A 27 7.06 0.85 -0.22
C LEU A 27 8.05 1.02 -1.38
N PRO A 28 8.90 0.02 -1.70
CA PRO A 28 9.77 0.11 -2.87
C PRO A 28 9.01 0.26 -4.18
N LEU A 29 7.89 -0.45 -4.35
CA LEU A 29 7.07 -0.35 -5.55
C LEU A 29 6.45 1.05 -5.71
N ALA A 30 5.88 1.59 -4.62
CA ALA A 30 5.29 2.92 -4.57
C ALA A 30 6.33 4.00 -4.87
N LYS A 31 7.54 3.90 -4.30
CA LYS A 31 8.66 4.82 -4.61
C LYS A 31 9.10 4.70 -6.06
N LYS A 32 9.32 3.48 -6.55
CA LYS A 32 9.78 3.21 -7.92
C LYS A 32 8.82 3.78 -8.97
N LYS A 33 7.52 3.65 -8.75
CA LYS A 33 6.48 4.14 -9.67
C LYS A 33 5.99 5.55 -9.33
N GLN A 34 6.46 6.16 -8.23
CA GLN A 34 5.95 7.42 -7.68
C GLN A 34 4.42 7.43 -7.51
N ILE A 35 3.86 6.29 -7.13
CA ILE A 35 2.43 6.10 -6.91
C ILE A 35 2.13 6.09 -5.41
N SER A 36 0.84 6.13 -5.07
CA SER A 36 0.43 6.01 -3.69
C SER A 36 0.68 4.60 -3.17
N LEU A 37 0.81 4.45 -1.86
CA LEU A 37 0.99 3.14 -1.24
C LEU A 37 -0.25 2.25 -1.46
N LEU A 38 -1.43 2.87 -1.57
CA LEU A 38 -2.66 2.20 -1.94
C LEU A 38 -2.61 1.69 -3.39
N ASP A 39 -2.18 2.52 -4.34
CA ASP A 39 -2.03 2.12 -5.75
C ASP A 39 -0.96 1.04 -5.90
N ALA A 40 0.14 1.13 -5.15
CA ALA A 40 1.13 0.06 -5.10
C ALA A 40 0.54 -1.23 -4.57
N ALA A 41 -0.31 -1.20 -3.54
CA ALA A 41 -1.00 -2.38 -3.04
C ALA A 41 -1.95 -3.00 -4.09
N TRP A 42 -2.60 -2.17 -4.90
CA TRP A 42 -3.44 -2.59 -6.02
C TRP A 42 -2.66 -3.17 -7.19
N GLU A 43 -1.57 -2.52 -7.58
CA GLU A 43 -0.64 -2.99 -8.60
C GLU A 43 0.00 -4.31 -8.19
N TYR A 44 0.46 -4.39 -6.93
CA TYR A 44 0.98 -5.62 -6.33
C TYR A 44 -0.12 -6.69 -6.40
N ALA A 45 -1.32 -6.44 -5.87
CA ALA A 45 -2.43 -7.40 -5.93
C ALA A 45 -2.84 -7.86 -7.36
N ASN A 46 -2.48 -7.10 -8.41
CA ASN A 46 -2.77 -7.42 -9.80
C ASN A 46 -1.56 -8.00 -10.57
N GLN A 47 -0.38 -8.16 -9.94
CA GLN A 47 0.86 -8.40 -10.67
C GLN A 47 1.18 -9.86 -11.03
N ASP A 48 0.42 -10.87 -10.60
CA ASP A 48 0.70 -12.27 -10.96
C ASP A 48 -0.56 -13.12 -11.23
N GLU A 49 -0.50 -13.92 -12.29
CA GLU A 49 -1.49 -14.93 -12.70
C GLU A 49 -1.46 -16.18 -11.79
N GLU A 50 -0.34 -16.38 -11.06
CA GLU A 50 -0.26 -17.38 -10.00
C GLU A 50 -0.92 -16.82 -8.74
N GLN A 51 -2.14 -17.28 -8.49
CA GLN A 51 -2.96 -16.98 -7.31
C GLN A 51 -2.31 -17.51 -6.02
N ASP A 52 -1.14 -16.99 -5.66
CA ASP A 52 -0.57 -17.24 -4.36
C ASP A 52 -1.49 -16.59 -3.32
N THR A 53 -1.87 -17.36 -2.30
CA THR A 53 -2.89 -17.03 -1.30
C THR A 53 -2.71 -15.62 -0.70
N SER A 54 -1.46 -15.17 -0.60
CA SER A 54 -1.06 -13.88 -0.06
C SER A 54 -1.59 -12.67 -0.85
N TRP A 55 -1.63 -12.73 -2.18
CA TRP A 55 -2.08 -11.62 -3.03
C TRP A 55 -3.59 -11.46 -2.98
N PHE A 56 -4.29 -12.59 -3.05
CA PHE A 56 -5.73 -12.64 -2.92
C PHE A 56 -6.18 -12.17 -1.54
N GLN A 57 -5.47 -12.56 -0.48
CA GLN A 57 -5.73 -12.07 0.88
C GLN A 57 -5.50 -10.56 1.00
N LEU A 58 -4.46 -10.00 0.37
CA LEU A 58 -4.22 -8.56 0.35
C LEU A 58 -5.36 -7.82 -0.37
N PHE A 59 -5.77 -8.30 -1.55
CA PHE A 59 -6.90 -7.72 -2.29
C PHE A 59 -8.19 -7.75 -1.47
N HIS A 60 -8.51 -8.89 -0.86
CA HIS A 60 -9.68 -9.04 0.00
C HIS A 60 -9.60 -8.17 1.25
N ALA A 61 -8.41 -8.02 1.83
CA ALA A 61 -8.18 -7.14 2.96
C ALA A 61 -8.44 -5.68 2.57
N LEU A 62 -7.92 -5.23 1.43
CA LEU A 62 -8.19 -3.89 0.89
C LEU A 62 -9.67 -3.66 0.59
N GLN A 63 -10.39 -4.66 0.06
CA GLN A 63 -11.83 -4.58 -0.16
C GLN A 63 -12.62 -4.49 1.15
N ARG A 64 -12.18 -5.19 2.20
CA ARG A 64 -12.78 -5.14 3.54
C ARG A 64 -12.54 -3.80 4.23
N ILE A 65 -11.39 -3.19 4.01
CA ILE A 65 -11.12 -1.85 4.51
C ILE A 65 -11.93 -0.87 3.65
N GLY A 66 -12.94 -0.27 4.25
CA GLY A 66 -13.80 0.66 3.51
C GLY A 66 -13.00 1.78 2.82
N PRO A 67 -13.36 2.19 1.60
CA PRO A 67 -12.60 3.18 0.81
C PRO A 67 -12.49 4.55 1.51
N LYS A 68 -13.42 4.86 2.43
CA LYS A 68 -13.35 6.06 3.27
C LYS A 68 -12.19 6.01 4.27
N ILE A 69 -11.87 4.83 4.80
CA ILE A 69 -10.74 4.63 5.71
C ILE A 69 -9.45 4.72 4.91
N LEU A 70 -9.34 3.99 3.78
CA LEU A 70 -8.14 4.00 2.94
C LEU A 70 -7.77 5.41 2.42
N LYS A 71 -8.78 6.23 2.12
CA LYS A 71 -8.60 7.63 1.69
C LYS A 71 -8.60 8.63 2.84
N SER A 72 -8.60 8.16 4.09
CA SER A 72 -8.61 9.04 5.24
C SER A 72 -7.28 9.81 5.32
N PRO A 73 -7.32 11.14 5.56
CA PRO A 73 -6.11 11.94 5.74
C PRO A 73 -5.24 11.42 6.90
N ASP A 74 -5.82 10.71 7.87
CA ASP A 74 -5.12 10.02 8.96
C ASP A 74 -4.12 8.97 8.52
N LEU A 75 -4.39 8.27 7.42
CA LEU A 75 -3.54 7.22 6.87
C LEU A 75 -2.53 7.82 5.89
N ASN A 76 -2.99 8.77 5.07
CA ASN A 76 -2.18 9.43 4.06
C ASN A 76 -1.37 8.41 3.22
N ILE A 77 -2.08 7.35 2.78
CA ILE A 77 -1.55 6.28 1.91
C ILE A 77 -2.03 6.41 0.46
N SER A 78 -2.97 7.31 0.21
CA SER A 78 -3.47 7.67 -1.13
C SER A 78 -2.69 8.83 -1.76
N GLN A 79 -1.74 9.42 -1.04
CA GLN A 79 -0.82 10.38 -1.64
C GLN A 79 0.36 9.63 -2.27
N PRO A 80 0.81 10.03 -3.46
CA PRO A 80 1.98 9.46 -4.10
C PRO A 80 3.21 9.63 -3.20
N ILE A 81 4.04 8.60 -3.14
CA ILE A 81 5.34 8.71 -2.48
C ILE A 81 6.27 9.46 -3.43
N MET A 82 6.23 10.78 -3.36
CA MET A 82 7.21 11.63 -4.01
C MET A 82 8.50 11.52 -3.20
N GLU A 83 9.52 10.87 -3.77
CA GLU A 83 10.89 11.18 -3.39
C GLU A 83 11.05 12.67 -3.67
N SER A 84 11.39 13.48 -2.66
CA SER A 84 11.60 14.91 -2.86
C SER A 84 12.70 15.07 -3.91
N THR A 85 12.30 15.26 -5.16
CA THR A 85 13.13 15.88 -6.17
C THR A 85 13.34 17.28 -5.65
N LEU A 86 14.46 17.44 -4.93
CA LEU A 86 15.07 18.73 -4.66
C LEU A 86 14.93 19.55 -5.94
N PRO A 87 14.46 20.80 -5.86
CA PRO A 87 14.47 21.66 -7.03
C PRO A 87 15.94 21.79 -7.45
N LEU A 88 16.30 21.09 -8.53
CA LEU A 88 17.46 21.43 -9.34
C LEU A 88 17.12 22.77 -9.98
N PHE A 89 17.44 23.83 -9.27
CA PHE A 89 17.48 25.19 -9.78
C PHE A 89 18.74 25.87 -9.27
N PRO A 90 19.35 26.78 -10.04
CA PRO A 90 19.32 26.97 -11.50
C PRO A 90 20.58 26.45 -12.20
#